data_AF-A0A656Q8Y0-F1
#
_entry.id   AF-A0A656Q8Y0-F1
#
_cell.length_a   1.000
_cell.length_b   1.000
_cell.length_c   1.000
_cell.angle_alpha   90.00
_cell.angle_beta   90.00
_cell.angle_gamma   90.00
#
_symmetry.space_group_name_H-M   'P 1'
#
loop_
_entity.id
_entity.type
_entity.pdbx_description
1 polymer ?
#
loop_
_entity_poly.entity_id
_entity_poly.type
_entity_poly.pdbx_seq_one_letter_code
_entity_poly.pdbx_strand_id
1 'polypeptide(L)'
;MAIDQTTVFDEKLQAQIAATAATAVKPGSAYTLIDFSAFSQGHYTEVVTRGIIEAPISAKLRDDVSERALRTFDACMTGQSAFARKSLLAAVVQVQSTATNDLAKSDILAALKDIGDKVRASPAADRVLFLASDMLENSSVASFYAHNTVRRVDPAVELRKANAAGLIADFGGARVYVIGAGLLSGDAKARNAYRDPQTMTALRQFWTLYFQQSNAKVQEFGAPALLSPISY
;
A
#
# COMPACT_ATOMS: atom_id res chain seq x y z
N MET A 1 2.39 -4.75 -0.77
CA MET A 1 2.04 -3.40 -1.23
C MET A 1 0.60 -3.43 -1.72
N ALA A 2 -0.16 -2.38 -1.49
CA ALA A 2 -1.51 -2.21 -2.04
C ALA A 2 -1.62 -0.84 -2.73
N ILE A 3 -2.25 -0.79 -3.91
CA ILE A 3 -2.50 0.43 -4.68
C ILE A 3 -4.00 0.60 -4.86
N ASP A 4 -4.45 1.82 -4.60
CA ASP A 4 -5.83 2.25 -4.78
C ASP A 4 -6.09 2.72 -6.22
N GLN A 5 -6.96 2.01 -6.94
CA GLN A 5 -7.36 2.40 -8.30
C GLN A 5 -8.15 3.69 -8.35
N THR A 6 -8.75 4.13 -7.22
CA THR A 6 -9.52 5.37 -7.20
C THR A 6 -8.64 6.61 -7.04
N THR A 7 -7.32 6.42 -6.88
CA THR A 7 -6.36 7.51 -6.68
C THR A 7 -5.46 7.70 -7.89
N VAL A 8 -5.59 8.83 -8.58
CA VAL A 8 -4.66 9.22 -9.65
C VAL A 8 -3.45 9.95 -9.06
N PHE A 9 -2.28 9.30 -9.12
CA PHE A 9 -1.00 9.86 -8.67
C PHE A 9 -0.35 10.71 -9.77
N ASP A 10 0.32 11.82 -9.40
CA ASP A 10 1.18 12.56 -10.32
C ASP A 10 2.49 11.81 -10.62
N GLU A 11 3.23 12.23 -11.66
CA GLU A 11 4.46 11.57 -12.11
C GLU A 11 5.49 11.40 -11.00
N LYS A 12 5.59 12.38 -10.07
CA LYS A 12 6.55 12.34 -8.96
C LYS A 12 6.18 11.26 -7.96
N LEU A 13 4.90 11.15 -7.60
CA LEU A 13 4.39 10.13 -6.71
C LEU A 13 4.44 8.75 -7.37
N GLN A 14 4.12 8.64 -8.66
CA GLN A 14 4.27 7.40 -9.42
C GLN A 14 5.72 6.90 -9.39
N ALA A 15 6.69 7.79 -9.62
CA ALA A 15 8.11 7.46 -9.54
C ALA A 15 8.53 7.01 -8.13
N GLN A 16 8.04 7.68 -7.08
CA GLN A 16 8.33 7.29 -5.70
C GLN A 16 7.71 5.93 -5.34
N ILE A 17 6.50 5.65 -5.80
CA ILE A 17 5.83 4.36 -5.65
C ILE A 17 6.66 3.25 -6.32
N ALA A 18 7.06 3.45 -7.58
CA ALA A 18 7.86 2.50 -8.34
C ALA A 18 9.23 2.25 -7.66
N ALA A 19 9.92 3.32 -7.24
CA ALA A 19 11.20 3.21 -6.53
C ALA A 19 11.07 2.40 -5.23
N THR A 20 10.00 2.63 -4.46
CA THR A 20 9.72 1.93 -3.20
C THR A 20 9.38 0.45 -3.44
N ALA A 21 8.55 0.14 -4.45
CA ALA A 21 8.29 -1.23 -4.84
C ALA A 21 9.59 -1.96 -5.25
N ALA A 22 10.48 -1.27 -5.97
CA ALA A 22 11.74 -1.82 -6.43
C ALA A 22 12.74 -2.12 -5.30
N THR A 23 12.64 -1.47 -4.14
CA THR A 23 13.51 -1.72 -2.97
C THR A 23 12.93 -2.78 -2.03
N ALA A 24 11.65 -3.12 -2.16
CA ALA A 24 11.01 -4.22 -1.45
C ALA A 24 11.51 -5.61 -1.90
N VAL A 25 12.04 -5.71 -3.12
CA VAL A 25 12.59 -6.96 -3.68
C VAL A 25 14.00 -7.18 -3.13
N LYS A 26 14.10 -8.01 -2.09
CA LYS A 26 15.38 -8.42 -1.47
C LYS A 26 15.51 -9.95 -1.38
N PRO A 27 16.71 -10.52 -1.41
CA PRO A 27 16.91 -11.94 -1.12
C PRO A 27 16.31 -12.35 0.23
N GLY A 28 15.65 -13.51 0.28
CA GLY A 28 14.97 -14.02 1.46
C GLY A 28 13.65 -13.32 1.81
N SER A 29 13.07 -12.55 0.89
CA SER A 29 11.81 -11.86 1.10
C SER A 29 10.69 -12.40 0.20
N ALA A 30 9.45 -12.05 0.54
CA ALA A 30 8.30 -12.27 -0.32
C ALA A 30 7.60 -10.93 -0.57
N TYR A 31 7.04 -10.77 -1.77
CA TYR A 31 6.25 -9.60 -2.12
C TYR A 31 4.87 -10.01 -2.64
N THR A 32 3.92 -9.11 -2.45
CA THR A 32 2.58 -9.20 -3.02
C THR A 32 2.16 -7.78 -3.39
N LEU A 33 1.72 -7.60 -4.63
CA LEU A 33 1.03 -6.40 -5.10
C LEU A 33 -0.46 -6.70 -5.11
N ILE A 34 -1.19 -5.91 -4.33
CA ILE A 34 -2.64 -5.91 -4.29
C ILE A 34 -3.11 -4.65 -4.99
N ASP A 35 -4.14 -4.82 -5.78
CA ASP A 35 -4.90 -3.72 -6.35
C ASP A 35 -6.26 -3.68 -5.68
N PHE A 36 -6.77 -2.51 -5.37
CA PHE A 36 -8.06 -2.36 -4.70
C PHE A 36 -8.79 -1.08 -5.11
N SER A 37 -10.11 -1.10 -4.94
CA SER A 37 -11.04 -0.06 -5.37
C SER A 37 -12.28 -0.04 -4.50
N ALA A 38 -13.27 0.79 -4.86
CA ALA A 38 -14.64 0.60 -4.40
C ALA A 38 -15.18 -0.79 -4.75
N PHE A 39 -16.07 -1.29 -3.89
CA PHE A 39 -16.84 -2.52 -4.08
C PHE A 39 -17.96 -2.28 -5.10
N SER A 40 -17.60 -1.89 -6.32
CA SER A 40 -18.55 -1.58 -7.39
C SER A 40 -17.94 -1.76 -8.78
N GLN A 41 -18.81 -2.00 -9.77
CA GLN A 41 -18.45 -2.01 -11.20
C GLN A 41 -17.44 -3.09 -11.64
N GLY A 42 -17.32 -4.20 -10.91
CA GLY A 42 -16.43 -5.31 -11.30
C GLY A 42 -14.97 -5.11 -10.91
N HIS A 43 -14.67 -4.07 -10.15
CA HIS A 43 -13.37 -3.83 -9.53
C HIS A 43 -13.39 -4.36 -8.09
N TYR A 44 -12.36 -5.14 -7.73
CA TYR A 44 -12.28 -5.85 -6.44
C TYR A 44 -10.86 -5.75 -5.88
N THR A 45 -10.73 -5.97 -4.57
CA THR A 45 -9.42 -6.24 -3.96
C THR A 45 -8.82 -7.52 -4.55
N GLU A 46 -7.81 -7.39 -5.40
CA GLU A 46 -7.21 -8.52 -6.10
C GLU A 46 -5.69 -8.58 -5.97
N VAL A 47 -5.13 -9.78 -6.04
CA VAL A 47 -3.68 -9.99 -6.08
C VAL A 47 -3.22 -9.94 -7.53
N VAL A 48 -2.57 -8.84 -7.91
CA VAL A 48 -2.03 -8.64 -9.27
C VAL A 48 -0.81 -9.50 -9.52
N THR A 49 0.12 -9.52 -8.56
CA THR A 49 1.32 -10.35 -8.63
C THR A 49 1.86 -10.66 -7.25
N ARG A 50 2.54 -11.79 -7.13
CA ARG A 50 3.25 -12.20 -5.91
C ARG A 50 4.49 -12.99 -6.28
N GLY A 51 5.48 -12.97 -5.41
CA GLY A 51 6.71 -13.73 -5.59
C GLY A 51 7.47 -13.91 -4.30
N ILE A 52 8.36 -14.90 -4.31
CA ILE A 52 9.33 -15.16 -3.25
C ILE A 52 10.70 -15.02 -3.91
N ILE A 53 11.60 -14.28 -3.26
CA ILE A 53 13.01 -14.22 -3.63
C ILE A 53 13.75 -15.10 -2.62
N GLU A 54 14.43 -16.12 -3.12
CA GLU A 54 15.10 -17.10 -2.28
C GLU A 54 16.20 -16.43 -1.44
N ALA A 55 16.47 -17.00 -0.28
CA ALA A 55 17.62 -16.61 0.52
C ALA A 55 18.91 -17.20 -0.07
N PRO A 56 20.05 -16.50 0.02
CA PRO A 56 21.32 -17.11 -0.32
C PRO A 56 21.59 -18.30 0.61
N ILE A 57 22.24 -19.33 0.08
CA ILE A 57 22.73 -20.43 0.91
C ILE A 57 23.80 -19.95 1.90
N SER A 58 23.86 -20.59 3.07
CA SER A 58 24.84 -20.26 4.12
C SER A 58 26.28 -20.41 3.64
N ALA A 59 27.21 -19.62 4.19
CA ALA A 59 28.63 -19.70 3.84
C ALA A 59 29.21 -21.13 3.97
N LYS A 60 28.86 -21.83 5.06
CA LYS A 60 29.28 -23.23 5.27
C LYS A 60 28.83 -24.15 4.12
N LEU A 61 27.58 -24.03 3.69
CA LEU A 61 27.07 -24.83 2.57
C LEU A 61 27.74 -24.44 1.25
N ARG A 62 28.17 -23.18 1.10
CA ARG A 62 28.91 -22.75 -0.10
C ARG A 62 30.27 -23.45 -0.19
N ASP A 63 30.99 -23.57 0.93
CA ASP A 63 32.31 -24.21 0.97
C ASP A 63 32.26 -25.70 0.58
N ASP A 64 31.10 -26.35 0.76
CA ASP A 64 30.85 -27.75 0.42
C ASP A 64 30.34 -27.95 -1.03
N VAL A 65 30.17 -26.89 -1.82
CA VAL A 65 29.64 -26.93 -3.19
C VAL A 65 30.72 -26.60 -4.21
N SER A 66 30.80 -27.38 -5.30
CA SER A 66 31.76 -27.11 -6.37
C SER A 66 31.64 -25.68 -6.93
N GLU A 67 32.76 -25.04 -7.24
CA GLU A 67 32.79 -23.67 -7.79
C GLU A 67 31.94 -23.50 -9.05
N ARG A 68 31.85 -24.54 -9.89
CA ARG A 68 31.02 -24.52 -11.09
C ARG A 68 29.53 -24.42 -10.72
N ALA A 69 29.07 -25.23 -9.78
CA ALA A 69 27.69 -25.19 -9.32
C ALA A 69 27.37 -23.88 -8.59
N LEU A 70 28.29 -23.36 -7.77
CA LEU A 70 28.13 -22.05 -7.12
C LEU A 70 27.96 -20.91 -8.12
N ARG A 71 28.78 -20.87 -9.18
CA ARG A 71 28.64 -19.84 -10.22
C ARG A 71 27.27 -19.87 -10.90
N THR A 72 26.76 -21.08 -11.20
CA THR A 72 25.41 -21.22 -11.76
C THR A 72 24.32 -20.80 -10.78
N PHE A 73 24.46 -21.18 -9.50
CA PHE A 73 23.54 -20.77 -8.44
C PHE A 73 23.51 -19.25 -8.28
N ASP A 74 24.65 -18.58 -8.17
CA ASP A 74 24.74 -17.14 -7.99
C ASP A 74 24.17 -16.36 -9.18
N ALA A 75 24.40 -16.85 -10.40
CA ALA A 75 23.78 -16.30 -11.61
C ALA A 75 22.26 -16.44 -11.57
N CYS A 76 21.73 -17.58 -11.10
CA CYS A 76 20.30 -17.80 -10.93
C CYS A 76 19.70 -16.85 -9.88
N MET A 77 20.34 -16.70 -8.72
CA MET A 77 19.87 -15.80 -7.64
C MET A 77 19.84 -14.33 -8.08
N THR A 78 20.87 -13.90 -8.81
CA THR A 78 20.93 -12.56 -9.40
C THR A 78 19.81 -12.37 -10.43
N GLY A 79 19.63 -13.37 -11.31
CA GLY A 79 18.56 -13.37 -12.31
C GLY A 79 17.16 -13.34 -11.70
N GLN A 80 16.92 -14.10 -10.63
CA GLN A 80 15.65 -14.13 -9.90
C GLN A 80 15.30 -12.76 -9.34
N SER A 81 16.25 -12.11 -8.66
CA SER A 81 16.06 -10.77 -8.08
C SER A 81 15.76 -9.73 -9.16
N ALA A 82 16.51 -9.74 -10.26
CA ALA A 82 16.29 -8.84 -11.39
C ALA A 82 14.92 -9.05 -12.06
N PHE A 83 14.55 -10.32 -12.27
CA PHE A 83 13.24 -10.68 -12.83
C PHE A 83 12.09 -10.25 -11.92
N ALA A 84 12.17 -10.56 -10.62
CA ALA A 84 11.16 -10.16 -9.64
C ALA A 84 10.97 -8.63 -9.61
N ARG A 85 12.07 -7.88 -9.61
CA ARG A 85 12.05 -6.41 -9.65
C ARG A 85 11.37 -5.89 -10.91
N LYS A 86 11.74 -6.41 -12.09
CA LYS A 86 11.16 -6.02 -13.37
C LYS A 86 9.66 -6.34 -13.43
N SER A 87 9.27 -7.54 -12.99
CA SER A 87 7.88 -7.99 -12.99
C SER A 87 7.01 -7.17 -12.04
N LEU A 88 7.50 -6.88 -10.82
CA LEU A 88 6.80 -6.03 -9.87
C LEU A 88 6.64 -4.60 -10.40
N LEU A 89 7.70 -4.01 -10.97
CA LEU A 89 7.64 -2.67 -11.56
C LEU A 89 6.65 -2.59 -12.72
N ALA A 90 6.65 -3.58 -13.62
CA ALA A 90 5.69 -3.64 -14.71
C ALA A 90 4.24 -3.72 -14.19
N ALA A 91 4.01 -4.52 -13.14
CA ALA A 91 2.69 -4.63 -12.51
C ALA A 91 2.26 -3.32 -11.82
N VAL A 92 3.17 -2.62 -11.15
CA VAL A 92 2.89 -1.30 -10.55
C VAL A 92 2.47 -0.29 -11.61
N VAL A 93 3.21 -0.21 -12.72
CA VAL A 93 2.87 0.69 -13.85
C VAL A 93 1.52 0.31 -14.44
N GLN A 94 1.24 -0.98 -14.60
CA GLN A 94 -0.04 -1.45 -15.12
C GLN A 94 -1.21 -0.98 -14.24
N VAL A 95 -1.14 -1.23 -12.93
CA VAL A 95 -2.18 -0.80 -11.97
C VAL A 95 -2.36 0.73 -11.98
N GLN A 96 -1.26 1.48 -12.02
CA GLN A 96 -1.32 2.94 -12.05
C GLN A 96 -1.94 3.48 -13.36
N SER A 97 -1.77 2.78 -14.48
CA SER A 97 -2.33 3.19 -15.76
C SER A 97 -3.84 2.99 -15.88
N THR A 98 -4.41 2.12 -15.05
CA THR A 98 -5.85 1.87 -14.97
C THR A 98 -6.55 2.66 -13.87
N ALA A 99 -5.80 3.44 -13.08
CA ALA A 99 -6.35 4.25 -12.01
C ALA A 99 -7.25 5.37 -12.58
N THR A 100 -8.41 5.57 -11.95
CA THR A 100 -9.40 6.57 -12.37
C THR A 100 -10.05 7.26 -11.18
N ASN A 101 -10.39 8.52 -11.35
CA ASN A 101 -11.17 9.30 -10.39
C ASN A 101 -12.69 9.19 -10.62
N ASP A 102 -13.12 8.48 -11.66
CA ASP A 102 -14.53 8.40 -12.07
C ASP A 102 -15.34 7.44 -11.18
N LEU A 103 -14.67 6.70 -10.29
CA LEU A 103 -15.31 5.80 -9.34
C LEU A 103 -15.96 6.63 -8.23
N ALA A 104 -17.29 6.54 -8.15
CA ALA A 104 -18.10 7.32 -7.22
C ALA A 104 -17.84 7.02 -5.73
N LYS A 105 -17.13 5.92 -5.42
CA LYS A 105 -16.80 5.44 -4.08
C LYS A 105 -15.37 4.88 -4.07
N SER A 106 -14.76 4.78 -2.89
CA SER A 106 -13.43 4.19 -2.70
C SER A 106 -13.43 2.94 -1.79
N ASP A 107 -14.41 2.80 -0.88
CA ASP A 107 -14.56 1.68 0.08
C ASP A 107 -13.24 1.18 0.71
N ILE A 108 -12.32 2.10 1.03
CA ILE A 108 -10.96 1.83 1.53
C ILE A 108 -11.01 0.99 2.81
N LEU A 109 -11.95 1.26 3.73
CA LEU A 109 -12.12 0.48 4.95
C LEU A 109 -12.41 -1.01 4.70
N ALA A 110 -13.23 -1.31 3.68
CA ALA A 110 -13.53 -2.69 3.31
C ALA A 110 -12.31 -3.35 2.65
N ALA A 111 -11.66 -2.65 1.72
CA ALA A 111 -10.43 -3.13 1.09
C ALA A 111 -9.32 -3.42 2.12
N LEU A 112 -9.14 -2.54 3.11
CA LEU A 112 -8.16 -2.73 4.18
C LEU A 112 -8.48 -3.92 5.07
N LYS A 113 -9.75 -4.26 5.26
CA LYS A 113 -10.14 -5.50 5.96
C LYS A 113 -9.64 -6.74 5.21
N ASP A 114 -9.90 -6.81 3.91
CA ASP A 114 -9.47 -7.93 3.06
C ASP A 114 -7.93 -8.01 2.98
N ILE A 115 -7.27 -6.86 2.80
CA ILE A 115 -5.80 -6.76 2.78
C ILE A 115 -5.23 -7.20 4.13
N GLY A 116 -5.83 -6.79 5.24
CA GLY A 116 -5.42 -7.17 6.59
C GLY A 116 -5.38 -8.67 6.77
N ASP A 117 -6.44 -9.38 6.37
CA ASP A 117 -6.49 -10.84 6.44
C ASP A 117 -5.37 -11.50 5.63
N LYS A 118 -5.02 -10.96 4.45
CA LYS A 118 -3.87 -11.44 3.66
C LYS A 118 -2.52 -11.16 4.32
N VAL A 119 -2.34 -9.97 4.90
CA VAL A 119 -1.11 -9.59 5.60
C VAL A 119 -0.92 -10.47 6.84
N ARG A 120 -1.97 -10.68 7.64
CA ARG A 120 -1.95 -11.55 8.84
C ARG A 120 -1.60 -12.99 8.49
N ALA A 121 -2.11 -13.51 7.38
CA ALA A 121 -1.83 -14.88 6.92
C ALA A 121 -0.38 -15.10 6.45
N SER A 122 0.40 -14.03 6.23
CA SER A 122 1.81 -14.16 5.84
C SER A 122 2.65 -14.80 6.95
N PRO A 123 3.48 -15.81 6.67
CA PRO A 123 4.38 -16.42 7.65
C PRO A 123 5.62 -15.55 7.94
N ALA A 124 5.80 -14.42 7.25
CA ALA A 124 6.96 -13.55 7.44
C ALA A 124 7.00 -12.98 8.87
N ALA A 125 8.19 -13.00 9.48
CA ALA A 125 8.42 -12.46 10.81
C ALA A 125 8.33 -10.92 10.85
N ASP A 126 8.73 -10.25 9.76
CA ASP A 126 8.54 -8.82 9.54
C ASP A 126 7.58 -8.60 8.38
N ARG A 127 6.52 -7.83 8.62
CA ARG A 127 5.44 -7.57 7.67
C ARG A 127 5.38 -6.08 7.38
N VAL A 128 5.47 -5.72 6.11
CA VAL A 128 5.41 -4.32 5.65
C VAL A 128 4.23 -4.12 4.71
N LEU A 129 3.31 -3.24 5.10
CA LEU A 129 2.27 -2.73 4.22
C LEU A 129 2.66 -1.35 3.71
N PHE A 130 3.09 -1.29 2.46
CA PHE A 130 3.16 -0.04 1.71
C PHE A 130 1.83 0.17 0.98
N LEU A 131 1.14 1.25 1.31
CA LEU A 131 -0.20 1.60 0.83
C LEU A 131 -0.14 2.89 0.01
N ALA A 132 -0.53 2.81 -1.26
CA ALA A 132 -0.67 3.97 -2.13
C ALA A 132 -2.16 4.29 -2.30
N SER A 133 -2.63 5.35 -1.66
CA SER A 133 -4.04 5.79 -1.69
C SER A 133 -4.15 7.24 -1.23
N ASP A 134 -5.18 7.95 -1.69
CA ASP A 134 -5.57 9.24 -1.14
C ASP A 134 -6.04 9.17 0.32
N MET A 135 -6.35 7.97 0.80
CA MET A 135 -6.90 7.70 2.13
C MET A 135 -8.20 8.46 2.41
N LEU A 136 -8.92 8.88 1.38
CA LEU A 136 -10.19 9.57 1.46
C LEU A 136 -11.31 8.53 1.31
N GLU A 137 -11.69 7.96 2.46
CA GLU A 137 -12.78 6.99 2.54
C GLU A 137 -14.07 7.58 1.98
N ASN A 138 -14.72 6.86 1.08
CA ASN A 138 -16.04 7.21 0.55
C ASN A 138 -16.87 5.94 0.34
N SER A 139 -17.58 5.53 1.38
CA SER A 139 -18.44 4.35 1.42
C SER A 139 -19.81 4.66 2.03
N SER A 140 -20.65 3.64 2.17
CA SER A 140 -21.89 3.71 2.96
C SER A 140 -21.64 3.80 4.47
N VAL A 141 -20.44 3.46 4.97
CA VAL A 141 -20.11 3.44 6.40
C VAL A 141 -19.53 4.76 6.85
N ALA A 142 -18.57 5.29 6.09
CA ALA A 142 -17.94 6.57 6.35
C ALA A 142 -17.69 7.28 5.03
N SER A 143 -17.73 8.62 5.06
CA SER A 143 -17.34 9.43 3.90
C SER A 143 -16.54 10.61 4.39
N PHE A 144 -15.35 10.83 3.84
CA PHE A 144 -14.45 11.94 4.17
C PHE A 144 -14.62 13.10 3.20
N TYR A 145 -15.68 13.03 2.38
CA TYR A 145 -16.10 14.08 1.47
C TYR A 145 -17.33 14.83 2.01
N ALA A 146 -17.39 16.12 1.73
CA ALA A 146 -18.61 16.92 1.78
C ALA A 146 -18.56 17.96 0.65
N HIS A 147 -19.63 18.09 -0.13
CA HIS A 147 -19.72 19.07 -1.24
C HIS A 147 -18.50 19.04 -2.19
N ASN A 148 -18.04 17.85 -2.59
CA ASN A 148 -16.85 17.65 -3.44
C ASN A 148 -15.53 18.20 -2.84
N THR A 149 -15.46 18.33 -1.53
CA THR A 149 -14.24 18.72 -0.79
C THR A 149 -13.96 17.73 0.33
N VAL A 150 -12.70 17.65 0.78
CA VAL A 150 -12.37 16.89 1.99
C VAL A 150 -13.00 17.60 3.19
N ARG A 151 -13.85 16.90 3.93
CA ARG A 151 -14.39 17.44 5.18
C ARG A 151 -13.44 17.15 6.33
N ARG A 152 -13.45 18.03 7.32
CA ARG A 152 -12.85 17.72 8.62
C ARG A 152 -13.65 16.60 9.29
N VAL A 153 -13.01 15.45 9.47
CA VAL A 153 -13.58 14.30 10.19
C VAL A 153 -13.37 14.43 11.69
N ASP A 154 -14.24 13.80 12.47
CA ASP A 154 -13.97 13.50 13.88
C ASP A 154 -13.41 12.07 13.95
N PRO A 155 -12.12 11.89 14.28
CA PRO A 155 -11.49 10.57 14.28
C PRO A 155 -12.19 9.54 15.17
N ALA A 156 -12.71 9.95 16.33
CA ALA A 156 -13.36 9.05 17.27
C ALA A 156 -14.74 8.61 16.77
N VAL A 157 -15.49 9.52 16.15
CA VAL A 157 -16.79 9.22 15.54
C VAL A 157 -16.62 8.25 14.37
N GLU A 158 -15.71 8.54 13.43
CA GLU A 158 -15.51 7.68 12.27
C GLU A 158 -14.95 6.30 12.66
N LEU A 159 -14.08 6.24 13.67
CA LEU A 159 -13.55 4.95 14.16
C LEU A 159 -14.65 4.09 14.79
N ARG A 160 -15.59 4.69 15.53
CA ARG A 160 -16.76 3.96 16.04
C ARG A 160 -17.63 3.39 14.92
N LYS A 161 -17.82 4.11 13.82
CA LYS A 161 -18.55 3.60 12.65
C LYS A 161 -17.84 2.40 12.04
N ALA A 162 -16.53 2.49 11.81
CA ALA A 162 -15.74 1.39 11.29
C ALA A 162 -15.81 0.15 12.20
N ASN A 163 -15.77 0.34 13.53
CA ASN A 163 -15.92 -0.73 14.50
C ASN A 163 -17.32 -1.37 14.46
N ALA A 164 -18.38 -0.56 14.50
CA ALA A 164 -19.76 -1.04 14.44
C ALA A 164 -20.07 -1.79 13.14
N ALA A 165 -19.43 -1.41 12.03
CA ALA A 165 -19.54 -2.10 10.74
C ALA A 165 -18.62 -3.33 10.61
N GLY A 166 -17.82 -3.66 11.63
CA GLY A 166 -16.89 -4.79 11.58
C GLY A 166 -15.71 -4.60 10.61
N LEU A 167 -15.39 -3.35 10.25
CA LEU A 167 -14.37 -2.97 9.27
C LEU A 167 -12.98 -2.69 9.88
N ILE A 168 -12.81 -2.95 11.17
CA ILE A 168 -11.47 -3.01 11.76
C ILE A 168 -10.77 -4.27 11.24
N ALA A 169 -9.59 -4.08 10.65
CA ALA A 169 -8.77 -5.15 10.12
C ALA A 169 -7.88 -5.76 11.21
N ASP A 170 -7.05 -6.73 10.86
CA ASP A 170 -5.93 -7.17 11.69
C ASP A 170 -4.74 -7.42 10.77
N PHE A 171 -3.70 -6.59 10.89
CA PHE A 171 -2.50 -6.65 10.07
C PHE A 171 -1.37 -7.48 10.70
N GLY A 172 -1.61 -8.19 11.80
CA GLY A 172 -0.63 -9.08 12.41
C GLY A 172 0.67 -8.39 12.83
N GLY A 173 0.61 -7.15 13.33
CA GLY A 173 1.77 -6.38 13.76
C GLY A 173 2.52 -5.66 12.65
N ALA A 174 1.96 -5.57 11.43
CA ALA A 174 2.67 -4.99 10.29
C ALA A 174 3.04 -3.51 10.49
N ARG A 175 4.15 -3.13 9.86
CA ARG A 175 4.58 -1.74 9.69
C ARG A 175 3.89 -1.15 8.49
N VAL A 176 3.21 -0.01 8.67
CA VAL A 176 2.41 0.64 7.63
C VAL A 176 3.08 1.92 7.17
N TYR A 177 3.19 2.07 5.84
CA TYR A 177 3.66 3.28 5.18
C TYR A 177 2.61 3.69 4.17
N VAL A 178 2.15 4.94 4.27
CA VAL A 178 1.11 5.48 3.38
C VAL A 178 1.73 6.53 2.47
N ILE A 179 1.42 6.48 1.18
CA ILE A 179 1.73 7.51 0.18
C ILE A 179 0.45 7.95 -0.53
N GLY A 180 0.33 9.23 -0.83
CA GLY A 180 -0.80 9.81 -1.55
C GLY A 180 -1.85 10.46 -0.65
N ALA A 181 -1.71 10.41 0.67
CA ALA A 181 -2.78 10.84 1.56
C ALA A 181 -3.21 12.30 1.33
N GLY A 182 -4.53 12.53 1.21
CA GLY A 182 -5.11 13.84 0.94
C GLY A 182 -4.87 14.37 -0.47
N LEU A 183 -4.56 13.50 -1.43
CA LEU A 183 -4.77 13.80 -2.84
C LEU A 183 -6.27 13.99 -3.09
N LEU A 184 -6.62 14.96 -3.92
CA LEU A 184 -7.98 15.14 -4.38
C LEU A 184 -8.05 14.65 -5.82
N SER A 185 -9.12 13.95 -6.15
CA SER A 185 -9.49 13.57 -7.51
C SER A 185 -9.67 14.82 -8.41
N GLY A 186 -9.63 14.60 -9.73
CA GLY A 186 -9.68 15.63 -10.78
C GLY A 186 -10.72 16.74 -10.58
N ASP A 187 -10.42 17.92 -11.14
CA ASP A 187 -11.01 19.26 -10.95
C ASP A 187 -10.54 20.08 -9.74
N ALA A 188 -10.00 19.46 -8.69
CA ALA A 188 -9.30 20.18 -7.63
C ALA A 188 -7.94 20.78 -8.09
N LYS A 189 -7.46 20.41 -9.28
CA LYS A 189 -6.33 21.09 -9.95
C LYS A 189 -6.69 22.50 -10.44
N ALA A 190 -7.99 22.84 -10.58
CA ALA A 190 -8.42 24.11 -11.18
C ALA A 190 -8.47 25.29 -10.20
N ARG A 191 -8.39 25.07 -8.88
CA ARG A 191 -8.40 26.14 -7.87
C ARG A 191 -7.57 25.69 -6.69
N ASN A 192 -6.58 26.49 -6.28
CA ASN A 192 -5.86 26.44 -4.99
C ASN A 192 -6.54 25.55 -3.92
N ALA A 193 -6.40 24.22 -4.04
CA ALA A 193 -7.07 23.29 -3.15
C ALA A 193 -6.23 23.24 -1.88
N TYR A 194 -6.39 24.29 -1.07
CA TYR A 194 -5.73 24.44 0.20
C TYR A 194 -6.14 23.26 1.07
N ARG A 195 -5.15 22.42 1.37
CA ARG A 195 -5.31 21.35 2.35
C ARG A 195 -5.31 21.99 3.72
N ASP A 196 -6.51 22.21 4.26
CA ASP A 196 -6.65 22.70 5.62
C ASP A 196 -5.82 21.83 6.58
N PRO A 197 -4.81 22.38 7.27
CA PRO A 197 -3.92 21.61 8.14
C PRO A 197 -4.67 20.86 9.24
N GLN A 198 -5.80 21.40 9.71
CA GLN A 198 -6.63 20.75 10.72
C GLN A 198 -7.33 19.51 10.15
N THR A 199 -7.85 19.62 8.92
CA THR A 199 -8.43 18.49 8.18
C THR A 199 -7.40 17.40 7.91
N MET A 200 -6.19 17.75 7.47
CA MET A 200 -5.11 16.76 7.28
C MET A 200 -4.64 16.13 8.59
N THR A 201 -4.62 16.89 9.68
CA THR A 201 -4.31 16.37 11.01
C THR A 201 -5.36 15.37 11.48
N ALA A 202 -6.65 15.70 11.31
CA ALA A 202 -7.75 14.81 11.64
C ALA A 202 -7.72 13.53 10.79
N LEU A 203 -7.46 13.65 9.49
CA LEU A 203 -7.31 12.50 8.58
C LEU A 203 -6.18 11.57 9.05
N ARG A 204 -5.00 12.12 9.30
CA ARG A 204 -3.84 11.36 9.84
C ARG A 204 -4.18 10.70 11.16
N GLN A 205 -4.85 11.42 12.07
CA GLN A 205 -5.21 10.90 13.38
C GLN A 205 -6.19 9.74 13.25
N PHE A 206 -7.22 9.85 12.40
CA PHE A 206 -8.14 8.76 12.14
C PHE A 206 -7.41 7.50 11.66
N TRP A 207 -6.59 7.60 10.62
CA TRP A 207 -5.89 6.43 10.07
C TRP A 207 -4.87 5.86 11.04
N THR A 208 -4.20 6.71 11.82
CA THR A 208 -3.29 6.26 12.88
C THR A 208 -4.03 5.40 13.91
N LEU A 209 -5.19 5.86 14.39
CA LEU A 209 -6.01 5.11 15.34
C LEU A 209 -6.58 3.83 14.71
N TYR A 210 -7.03 3.90 13.45
CA TYR A 210 -7.52 2.73 12.71
C TYR A 210 -6.45 1.64 12.62
N PHE A 211 -5.23 1.99 12.19
CA PHE A 211 -4.13 1.03 12.07
C PHE A 211 -3.67 0.50 13.43
N GLN A 212 -3.65 1.34 14.47
CA GLN A 212 -3.36 0.89 15.84
C GLN A 212 -4.39 -0.15 16.32
N GLN A 213 -5.68 0.13 16.14
CA GLN A 213 -6.75 -0.81 16.50
C GLN A 213 -6.73 -2.07 15.62
N SER A 214 -6.21 -1.96 14.40
CA SER A 214 -6.03 -3.06 13.46
C SER A 214 -4.71 -3.80 13.62
N ASN A 215 -4.08 -3.73 14.80
CA ASN A 215 -2.82 -4.41 15.10
C ASN A 215 -1.71 -4.09 14.09
N ALA A 216 -1.53 -2.81 13.78
CA ALA A 216 -0.48 -2.29 12.89
C ALA A 216 0.18 -1.04 13.49
N LYS A 217 1.37 -0.72 12.99
CA LYS A 217 2.14 0.46 13.41
C LYS A 217 2.43 1.34 12.20
N VAL A 218 1.79 2.52 12.15
CA VAL A 218 2.10 3.53 11.14
C VAL A 218 3.50 4.06 11.38
N GLN A 219 4.41 3.79 10.45
CA GLN A 219 5.78 4.29 10.47
C GLN A 219 5.86 5.66 9.80
N GLU A 220 5.13 5.81 8.70
CA GLU A 220 5.06 7.07 7.98
C GLU A 220 3.71 7.23 7.29
N PHE A 221 3.21 8.47 7.31
CA PHE A 221 1.97 8.83 6.62
C PHE A 221 2.26 10.03 5.72
N GLY A 222 2.60 9.72 4.47
CA GLY A 222 3.01 10.61 3.41
C GLY A 222 1.82 11.35 2.82
N ALA A 223 1.75 12.65 3.11
CA ALA A 223 0.65 13.53 2.74
C ALA A 223 1.18 14.69 1.86
N PRO A 224 1.51 14.46 0.58
CA PRO A 224 1.22 13.25 -0.20
C PRO A 224 2.43 12.34 -0.44
N ALA A 225 3.66 12.80 -0.20
CA ALA A 225 4.88 12.03 -0.48
C ALA A 225 5.48 11.46 0.81
N LEU A 226 6.21 10.35 0.67
CA LEU A 226 7.11 9.90 1.74
C LEU A 226 8.35 10.82 1.78
N LEU A 227 8.84 11.10 2.97
CA LEU A 227 10.04 11.85 3.26
C LEU A 227 11.25 10.93 3.48
N SER A 228 11.01 9.67 3.86
CA SER A 228 12.06 8.69 4.10
C SER A 228 11.87 7.43 3.24
N PRO A 229 12.96 6.76 2.83
CA PRO A 229 12.88 5.43 2.24
C PRO A 229 12.29 4.42 3.25
N ILE A 230 11.52 3.45 2.74
CA ILE A 230 11.01 2.36 3.57
C ILE A 230 12.15 1.41 3.95
N SER A 231 12.21 1.04 5.22
CA SER A 231 13.08 -0.02 5.72
C SER A 231 12.37 -1.38 5.60
N TYR A 232 13.05 -2.36 5.00
CA TYR A 232 12.57 -3.74 4.79
C TYR A 232 13.59 -4.72 5.34
#